data_AF-A0A8J7PVR3-F1
#
_entry.id   AF-A0A8J7PVR3-F1
#
_cell.length_a   1.000
_cell.length_b   1.000
_cell.length_c   1.000
_cell.angle_alpha   90.00
_cell.angle_beta   90.00
_cell.angle_gamma   90.00
#
_symmetry.space_group_name_H-M   'P 1'
#
loop_
_entity.id
_entity.type
_entity.pdbx_description
1 polymer ?
#
loop_
_entity_poly.entity_id
_entity_poly.type
_entity_poly.pdbx_seq_one_letter_code
_entity_poly.pdbx_strand_id
1 'polypeptide(L)'
;AKELTRIDKDESGLKFRAPYACPSFTVRTNARPTAAVKLVVDGKPASLSEVAKPLDLKPGTWVKDKDGVSVCFDLPNGPSALAW
;
A
#
# COMPACT_ATOMS: atom_id res chain seq x y z
N ALA A 1 -3.67 11.46 23.11
CA ALA A 1 -4.09 12.01 21.80
C ALA A 1 -4.33 10.85 20.84
N LYS A 2 -5.33 10.89 19.95
CA LYS A 2 -5.49 9.91 18.86
C LYS A 2 -4.59 10.35 17.72
N GLU A 3 -3.40 9.77 17.60
CA GLU A 3 -2.53 10.03 16.47
C GLU A 3 -3.11 9.34 15.22
N LEU A 4 -3.11 10.04 14.08
CA LEU A 4 -3.65 9.54 12.82
C LEU A 4 -2.50 9.06 11.92
N THR A 5 -2.73 7.98 11.18
CA THR A 5 -1.82 7.58 10.09
C THR A 5 -1.76 8.69 9.06
N ARG A 6 -0.57 9.28 8.87
CA ARG A 6 -0.35 10.28 7.83
C ARG A 6 -0.16 9.58 6.49
N ILE A 7 -0.85 10.05 5.46
CA ILE A 7 -0.75 9.54 4.09
C ILE A 7 -0.42 10.72 3.18
N ASP A 8 0.73 10.64 2.51
CA ASP A 8 1.19 11.61 1.53
C ASP A 8 1.21 10.95 0.15
N LYS A 9 0.67 11.62 -0.86
CA LYS A 9 0.63 11.14 -2.25
C LYS A 9 1.47 12.04 -3.14
N ASP A 10 2.31 11.44 -3.97
CA ASP A 10 3.02 12.13 -5.05
C ASP A 10 2.85 11.37 -6.37
N GLU A 11 3.52 11.82 -7.43
CA GLU A 11 3.43 11.19 -8.76
C GLU A 11 4.05 9.79 -8.79
N SER A 12 4.98 9.50 -7.88
CA SER A 12 5.76 8.26 -7.81
C SER A 12 5.19 7.23 -6.83
N GLY A 13 4.28 7.62 -5.93
CA GLY A 13 3.87 6.74 -4.86
C GLY A 13 2.96 7.30 -3.77
N LEU A 14 2.80 6.48 -2.73
CA LEU A 14 2.21 6.83 -1.45
C LEU A 14 3.25 6.65 -0.34
N LYS A 15 3.28 7.57 0.62
CA LYS A 15 4.08 7.47 1.85
C LYS A 15 3.14 7.46 3.04
N PHE A 16 3.41 6.53 3.96
CA PHE A 16 2.64 6.30 5.17
C PHE A 16 3.52 6.55 6.39
N ARG A 17 2.95 7.20 7.41
CA ARG A 17 3.53 7.26 8.75
C ARG A 17 2.48 6.85 9.76
N ALA A 18 2.59 5.63 10.27
CA ALA A 18 1.62 5.05 11.18
C ALA A 18 2.09 5.19 12.64
N PRO A 19 1.28 5.75 13.54
CA PRO A 19 1.60 5.80 14.97
C PRO A 19 1.42 4.46 15.68
N TYR A 20 0.77 3.48 15.06
CA TYR A 20 0.61 2.11 15.57
C TYR A 20 0.52 1.13 14.41
N ALA A 21 0.84 -0.13 14.67
CA ALA A 21 0.71 -1.20 13.68
C ALA A 21 -0.77 -1.48 13.36
N CYS A 22 -1.05 -1.73 12.09
CA CYS A 22 -2.37 -2.05 11.56
C CYS A 22 -2.24 -3.24 10.58
N PRO A 23 -2.69 -4.45 10.97
CA PRO A 23 -2.68 -5.60 10.07
C PRO A 23 -3.73 -5.45 8.97
N SER A 24 -3.49 -6.07 7.81
CA SER A 24 -4.42 -6.06 6.67
C SER A 24 -4.89 -4.67 6.24
N PHE A 25 -3.98 -3.68 6.30
CA PHE A 25 -4.25 -2.33 5.88
C PHE A 25 -4.39 -2.29 4.35
N THR A 26 -5.59 -1.91 3.89
CA THR A 26 -5.92 -1.87 2.46
C THR A 26 -6.03 -0.44 1.99
N VAL A 27 -5.29 -0.11 0.93
CA VAL A 27 -5.30 1.21 0.30
C VAL A 27 -5.74 1.09 -1.13
N ARG A 28 -6.70 1.92 -1.53
CA ARG A 28 -7.12 2.08 -2.92
C ARG A 28 -6.76 3.48 -3.40
N THR A 29 -6.12 3.56 -4.56
CA THR A 29 -5.78 4.82 -5.22
C THR A 29 -6.21 4.75 -6.67
N ASN A 30 -6.57 5.90 -7.24
CA ASN A 30 -6.88 6.06 -8.66
C ASN A 30 -5.62 6.15 -9.54
N ALA A 31 -4.43 5.92 -8.98
CA ALA A 31 -3.20 5.81 -9.76
C ALA A 31 -3.33 4.67 -10.77
N ARG A 32 -2.71 4.85 -11.94
CA ARG A 32 -2.64 3.85 -13.01
C ARG A 32 -1.20 3.44 -13.22
N PRO A 33 -0.64 2.54 -12.37
CA PRO A 33 0.72 2.05 -12.54
C PRO A 33 0.94 1.50 -13.94
N THR A 34 2.06 1.89 -14.55
CA THR A 34 2.60 1.24 -15.76
C THR A 34 3.51 0.07 -15.42
N ALA A 35 4.02 0.01 -14.19
CA ALA A 35 4.82 -1.09 -13.64
C ALA A 35 4.15 -1.74 -12.43
N ALA A 36 4.73 -2.84 -11.95
CA ALA A 36 4.26 -3.52 -10.73
C ALA A 36 4.48 -2.63 -9.50
N VAL A 37 3.49 -2.59 -8.61
CA VAL A 37 3.56 -1.85 -7.35
C VAL A 37 4.61 -2.48 -6.43
N LYS A 38 5.47 -1.64 -5.85
CA LYS A 38 6.50 -2.03 -4.88
C LYS A 38 6.13 -1.50 -3.50
N LEU A 39 6.32 -2.32 -2.48
CA LEU A 39 6.17 -1.93 -1.07
C LEU A 39 7.54 -1.82 -0.42
N VAL A 40 7.73 -0.77 0.37
CA VAL A 40 8.89 -0.57 1.24
C VAL A 40 8.38 -0.36 2.66
N VAL A 41 8.89 -1.15 3.60
CA VAL A 41 8.54 -1.10 5.02
C VAL A 41 9.82 -0.92 5.82
N ASP A 42 9.89 0.11 6.66
CA ASP A 42 11.11 0.44 7.42
C ASP A 42 12.39 0.49 6.56
N GLY A 43 12.26 1.02 5.34
CA GLY A 43 13.35 1.11 4.36
C GLY A 43 13.71 -0.21 3.66
N LYS A 44 12.99 -1.30 3.94
CA LYS A 44 13.22 -2.62 3.34
C LYS A 44 12.16 -2.95 2.30
N PRO A 45 12.53 -3.42 1.09
CA PRO A 45 11.56 -3.91 0.13
C PRO A 45 10.76 -5.09 0.71
N ALA A 46 9.45 -5.04 0.55
CA ALA A 46 8.53 -6.11 0.89
C ALA A 46 7.86 -6.64 -0.38
N SER A 47 7.70 -7.96 -0.46
CA SER A 47 7.12 -8.61 -1.63
C SER A 47 5.63 -8.33 -1.71
N LEU A 48 5.17 -7.95 -2.91
CA LEU A 48 3.77 -7.87 -3.27
C LEU A 48 3.50 -8.83 -4.44
N SER A 49 2.41 -9.60 -4.33
CA SER A 49 1.94 -10.47 -5.41
C SER A 49 0.70 -9.88 -6.06
N GLU A 50 0.65 -9.84 -7.39
CA GLU A 50 -0.55 -9.42 -8.11
C GLU A 50 -1.64 -10.50 -8.02
N VAL A 51 -2.88 -10.10 -7.78
CA VAL A 51 -4.05 -10.96 -7.81
C VAL A 51 -5.05 -10.48 -8.86
N ALA A 52 -5.87 -11.39 -9.38
CA ALA A 52 -6.76 -11.10 -10.50
C ALA A 52 -8.03 -10.31 -10.10
N LYS A 53 -8.48 -10.42 -8.84
CA LYS A 53 -9.76 -9.86 -8.38
C LYS A 53 -9.63 -9.19 -7.01
N PRO A 54 -10.39 -8.11 -6.74
CA PRO A 54 -10.38 -7.47 -5.42
C PRO A 54 -10.73 -8.37 -4.24
N LEU A 55 -11.54 -9.42 -4.47
CA LEU A 55 -11.92 -10.37 -3.43
C LEU A 55 -10.74 -11.25 -2.97
N ASP A 56 -9.68 -11.35 -3.77
CA ASP A 56 -8.47 -12.10 -3.46
C ASP A 56 -7.42 -11.24 -2.72
N LEU A 57 -7.75 -9.98 -2.38
CA LEU A 57 -6.88 -9.10 -1.61
C LEU A 57 -6.67 -9.64 -0.20
N LYS A 58 -5.40 -9.81 0.16
CA LYS A 58 -4.91 -10.22 1.47
C LYS A 58 -3.56 -9.55 1.71
N PRO A 59 -3.02 -9.51 2.95
CA PRO A 59 -1.72 -8.93 3.20
C PRO A 59 -0.66 -9.49 2.24
N GLY A 60 0.11 -8.59 1.61
CA GLY A 60 1.12 -8.94 0.61
C GLY A 60 0.59 -9.05 -0.82
N THR A 61 -0.63 -8.58 -1.11
CA THR A 61 -1.18 -8.61 -2.47
C THR A 61 -1.64 -7.25 -2.99
N TRP A 62 -1.72 -7.14 -4.31
CA TRP A 62 -2.27 -5.98 -4.99
C TRP A 62 -3.07 -6.39 -6.21
N VAL A 63 -3.98 -5.53 -6.64
CA VAL A 63 -4.80 -5.73 -7.85
C VAL A 63 -4.98 -4.40 -8.56
N LYS A 64 -4.88 -4.45 -9.88
CA LYS A 64 -5.29 -3.36 -10.75
C LYS A 64 -6.73 -3.59 -11.21
N ASP A 65 -7.56 -2.57 -11.09
CA ASP A 65 -8.93 -2.57 -11.62
C ASP A 65 -9.18 -1.33 -12.50
N LYS A 66 -10.41 -1.20 -13.00
CA LYS A 66 -10.81 -0.10 -13.89
C LYS A 66 -10.69 1.30 -13.25
N ASP A 67 -10.77 1.36 -11.92
CA ASP A 67 -10.81 2.59 -11.11
C ASP A 67 -9.44 2.91 -10.50
N GLY A 68 -8.46 2.02 -10.60
CA GLY A 68 -7.07 2.26 -10.20
C GLY A 68 -6.37 1.01 -9.69
N VAL A 69 -5.71 1.14 -8.54
CA VAL A 69 -4.98 0.04 -7.89
C VAL A 69 -5.35 -0.04 -6.41
N SER A 70 -5.53 -1.27 -5.95
CA SER A 70 -5.75 -1.59 -4.55
C SER A 70 -4.62 -2.48 -4.04
N VAL A 71 -4.09 -2.18 -2.86
CA VAL A 71 -2.97 -2.90 -2.24
C VAL A 71 -3.33 -3.22 -0.81
N CYS A 72 -3.08 -4.45 -0.37
CA CYS A 72 -3.29 -4.90 0.99
C CYS A 72 -1.97 -5.37 1.60
N PHE A 73 -1.59 -4.80 2.74
CA PHE A 73 -0.34 -5.10 3.43
C PHE A 73 -0.47 -4.85 4.93
N ASP A 74 0.42 -5.45 5.72
CA ASP A 74 0.53 -5.10 7.13
C ASP A 74 1.31 -3.79 7.25
N LEU A 75 0.69 -2.78 7.85
CA LEU A 75 1.29 -1.48 8.10
C LEU A 75 1.90 -1.50 9.50
N PRO A 76 3.22 -1.63 9.69
CA PRO A 76 3.81 -1.53 11.02
C PRO A 76 3.75 -0.10 11.56
N ASN A 77 4.09 0.05 12.84
CA ASN A 77 4.40 1.36 13.39
C ASN A 77 5.61 1.96 12.64
N GLY A 78 5.52 3.23 12.29
CA GLY A 78 6.61 3.95 11.61
C GLY A 78 6.35 4.16 10.10
N PRO A 79 7.41 4.28 9.30
CA PRO A 79 7.33 4.61 7.88
C PRO A 79 7.04 3.40 6.99
N SER A 80 6.18 3.61 5.99
CA SER A 80 6.00 2.67 4.87
C SER A 80 5.76 3.44 3.57
N ALA A 81 6.03 2.82 2.42
CA ALA A 81 5.83 3.47 1.13
C ALA A 81 5.39 2.47 0.06
N LEU A 82 4.49 2.92 -0.82
CA LEU A 82 4.16 2.26 -2.08
C LEU A 82 4.75 3.08 -3.22
N ALA A 83 5.38 2.42 -4.19
CA ALA A 83 5.90 3.03 -5.40
C ALA A 83 5.35 2.29 -6.64
N TRP A 84 5.11 3.02 -7.73
CA TRP A 84 4.59 2.49 -8.99
C TRP A 84 5.36 3.00 -10.21
#